data_AF-A0A7S4W6G4-F1
#
_entry.id   AF-A0A7S4W6G4-F1
#
_cell.length_a   1.000
_cell.length_b   1.000
_cell.length_c   1.000
_cell.angle_alpha   90.00
_cell.angle_beta   90.00
_cell.angle_gamma   90.00
#
_symmetry.space_group_name_H-M   'P 1'
#
loop_
_entity.id
_entity.type
_entity.pdbx_description
1 polymer ?
#
loop_
_entity_poly.entity_id
_entity_poly.type
_entity_poly.pdbx_seq_one_letter_code
_entity_poly.pdbx_strand_id
1 'polypeptide(L)'
;MMRKEARPQKSALQAALESVLDGNDGQRMLAVEASVRPTYEAFPKNALGRIPPSEIFPAIVRGYFAKEHGWQLRGLEPPSLAPRPSEVHEALVLLSSAPSLAKALKEGHDANQGLSLSDVVGTITAIEHLILDESAALLRGAYVLNQLPEDSPLDEGNLTEVLHSYLLLFRHGHPHNLTDVRGHQAMKARAQRGNFWGPLVKFAHEAVEGSSRAAPYSFTAVSAMVRGVALAYGRWQNSECGQMKTTLMDLSINGSGLVPLERFHSEPKHAVFQFTESVEYLRKTGALEEPASGQPLVRVPNYLLGPSNCIASSEHYSVCCLSECEAVASELERSVQAPVAPVGELLELVAATPSSSLAAPRELPVALGEDLRTVASHHGGSVPLHSADFQRWLHAAFPNECPAPTAADSAAEETERMAAEEWLAVQQECTRIPDWHPSNQDEAIPKDPDQVVNV
;
A
#
# COMPACT_ATOMS: atom_id res chain seq x y z
N MET A 1 -0.54 -27.12 -43.41
CA MET A 1 -0.31 -27.62 -42.03
C MET A 1 -0.14 -26.38 -41.15
N MET A 2 -1.20 -25.95 -40.47
CA MET A 2 -1.19 -24.73 -39.67
C MET A 2 -0.30 -24.94 -38.45
N ARG A 3 0.75 -24.12 -38.30
CA ARG A 3 1.56 -24.05 -37.07
C ARG A 3 0.61 -23.65 -35.94
N LYS A 4 0.35 -24.56 -35.01
CA LYS A 4 -0.20 -24.21 -33.70
C LYS A 4 0.82 -23.28 -33.04
N GLU A 5 0.49 -22.00 -32.94
CA GLU A 5 1.21 -21.10 -32.03
C GLU A 5 1.13 -21.73 -30.64
N ALA A 6 2.28 -22.11 -30.10
CA ALA A 6 2.37 -22.59 -28.74
C ALA A 6 1.94 -21.42 -27.83
N ARG A 7 0.89 -21.61 -27.03
CA ARG A 7 0.56 -20.65 -25.97
C ARG A 7 1.82 -20.48 -25.10
N PRO A 8 2.20 -19.23 -24.76
CA PRO A 8 3.34 -19.01 -23.88
C PRO A 8 3.12 -19.81 -22.59
N GLN A 9 4.14 -20.56 -22.20
CA GLN A 9 4.12 -21.36 -20.97
C GLN A 9 3.99 -20.39 -19.79
N LYS A 10 2.92 -20.54 -19.00
CA LYS A 10 2.66 -19.67 -17.84
C LYS A 10 3.83 -19.76 -16.85
N SER A 11 4.21 -18.62 -16.26
CA SER A 11 5.24 -18.62 -15.23
C SER A 11 4.73 -19.33 -13.96
N ALA A 12 5.65 -19.79 -13.11
CA ALA A 12 5.30 -20.37 -11.80
C ALA A 12 4.50 -19.37 -10.95
N LEU A 13 4.86 -18.08 -11.01
CA LEU A 13 4.15 -17.00 -10.34
C LEU A 13 2.71 -16.86 -10.86
N GLN A 14 2.49 -16.83 -12.17
CA GLN A 14 1.15 -16.75 -12.76
C GLN A 14 0.28 -17.94 -12.37
N ALA A 15 0.85 -19.16 -12.38
CA ALA A 15 0.14 -20.35 -11.95
C ALA A 15 -0.23 -20.30 -10.45
N ALA A 16 0.66 -19.77 -9.60
CA ALA A 16 0.39 -19.60 -8.18
C ALA A 16 -0.69 -18.54 -7.92
N LEU A 17 -0.68 -17.42 -8.66
CA LEU A 17 -1.71 -16.39 -8.58
C LEU A 17 -3.09 -16.94 -8.98
N GLU A 18 -3.17 -17.71 -10.06
CA GLU A 18 -4.43 -18.37 -10.49
C GLU A 18 -4.96 -19.41 -9.49
N SER A 19 -4.12 -19.89 -8.56
CA SER A 19 -4.57 -20.81 -7.51
C SER A 19 -5.19 -20.10 -6.31
N VAL A 20 -4.90 -18.80 -6.14
CA VAL A 20 -5.44 -17.96 -5.07
C VAL A 20 -6.64 -17.16 -5.56
N LEU A 21 -6.54 -16.60 -6.77
CA LEU A 21 -7.56 -15.76 -7.36
C LEU A 21 -8.63 -16.59 -8.09
N ASP A 22 -9.89 -16.15 -8.02
CA ASP A 22 -10.99 -16.75 -8.74
C ASP A 22 -11.59 -15.80 -9.82
N GLY A 23 -12.61 -16.28 -10.55
CA GLY A 23 -13.24 -15.49 -11.61
C GLY A 23 -13.95 -14.22 -11.14
N ASN A 24 -14.23 -14.08 -9.85
CA ASN A 24 -14.86 -12.89 -9.27
C ASN A 24 -13.86 -11.75 -9.03
N ASP A 25 -12.56 -12.06 -9.00
CA ASP A 25 -11.50 -11.06 -8.76
C ASP A 25 -11.21 -10.20 -9.99
N GLY A 26 -11.73 -10.54 -11.18
CA GLY A 26 -11.41 -9.81 -12.42
C GLY A 26 -11.76 -8.31 -12.39
N GLN A 27 -12.91 -7.95 -11.82
CA GLN A 27 -13.26 -6.53 -11.62
C GLN A 27 -12.33 -5.86 -10.60
N ARG A 28 -11.90 -6.61 -9.58
CA ARG A 28 -11.01 -6.08 -8.56
C ARG A 28 -9.62 -5.84 -9.11
N MET A 29 -9.09 -6.74 -9.92
CA MET A 29 -7.80 -6.58 -10.62
C MET A 29 -7.77 -5.30 -11.45
N LEU A 30 -8.85 -4.96 -12.17
CA LEU A 30 -8.93 -3.72 -12.94
C LEU A 30 -8.87 -2.47 -12.05
N ALA A 31 -9.53 -2.50 -10.89
CA ALA A 31 -9.48 -1.40 -9.93
C ALA A 31 -8.08 -1.26 -9.29
N VAL A 32 -7.43 -2.37 -8.96
CA VAL A 32 -6.05 -2.41 -8.46
C VAL A 32 -5.09 -1.85 -9.53
N GLU A 33 -5.20 -2.32 -10.77
CA GLU A 33 -4.36 -1.88 -11.89
C GLU A 33 -4.51 -0.38 -12.15
N ALA A 34 -5.73 0.16 -12.10
CA ALA A 34 -5.97 1.58 -12.27
C ALA A 34 -5.26 2.44 -11.20
N SER A 35 -5.20 1.96 -9.95
CA SER A 35 -4.54 2.68 -8.85
C SER A 35 -3.01 2.53 -8.85
N VAL A 36 -2.50 1.37 -9.25
CA VAL A 36 -1.06 1.03 -9.18
C VAL A 36 -0.30 1.42 -10.45
N ARG A 37 -0.96 1.49 -11.60
CA ARG A 37 -0.28 1.79 -12.88
C ARG A 37 0.55 3.07 -12.83
N PRO A 38 0.06 4.23 -12.32
CA PRO A 38 0.87 5.45 -12.28
C PRO A 38 2.21 5.25 -11.57
N THR A 39 2.17 4.63 -10.39
CA THR A 39 3.35 4.29 -9.60
C THR A 39 4.25 3.31 -10.33
N TYR A 40 3.69 2.24 -10.91
CA TYR A 40 4.47 1.29 -11.71
C TYR A 40 5.19 1.97 -12.88
N GLU A 41 4.53 2.90 -13.58
CA GLU A 41 5.13 3.64 -14.70
C GLU A 41 6.23 4.61 -14.25
N ALA A 42 6.10 5.18 -13.05
CA ALA A 42 7.11 6.05 -12.46
C ALA A 42 8.38 5.32 -12.00
N PHE A 43 8.41 3.99 -11.88
CA PHE A 43 9.65 3.28 -11.53
C PHE A 43 10.56 2.95 -12.73
N PRO A 44 11.89 2.89 -12.54
CA PRO A 44 12.81 2.38 -13.54
C PRO A 44 12.46 0.95 -13.96
N LYS A 45 12.62 0.64 -15.25
CA LYS A 45 12.33 -0.68 -15.83
C LYS A 45 13.50 -1.19 -16.64
N ASN A 46 13.70 -2.50 -16.65
CA ASN A 46 14.64 -3.13 -17.57
C ASN A 46 14.11 -3.13 -19.02
N ALA A 47 14.90 -3.68 -19.95
CA ALA A 47 14.53 -3.81 -21.36
C ALA A 47 13.25 -4.62 -21.63
N LEU A 48 12.79 -5.43 -20.66
CA LEU A 48 11.55 -6.19 -20.73
C LEU A 48 10.35 -5.42 -20.15
N GLY A 49 10.53 -4.16 -19.74
CA GLY A 49 9.50 -3.34 -19.11
C GLY A 49 9.15 -3.79 -17.70
N ARG A 50 10.06 -4.48 -17.01
CA ARG A 50 9.84 -5.03 -15.66
C ARG A 50 10.56 -4.21 -14.60
N ILE A 51 9.97 -4.14 -13.41
CA ILE A 51 10.59 -3.54 -12.22
C ILE A 51 11.46 -4.55 -11.46
N PRO A 52 12.48 -4.08 -10.72
CA PRO A 52 13.19 -4.89 -9.73
C PRO A 52 12.25 -5.51 -8.68
N PRO A 53 12.50 -6.76 -8.25
CA PRO A 53 11.66 -7.43 -7.25
C PRO A 53 11.94 -6.99 -5.81
N SER A 54 13.12 -6.43 -5.52
CA SER A 54 13.49 -5.89 -4.20
C SER A 54 13.23 -4.38 -4.16
N GLU A 55 12.95 -3.85 -2.96
CA GLU A 55 12.53 -2.48 -2.65
C GLU A 55 11.28 -1.97 -3.35
N ILE A 56 11.33 -1.83 -4.68
CA ILE A 56 10.28 -1.21 -5.50
C ILE A 56 8.98 -1.98 -5.36
N PHE A 57 9.03 -3.30 -5.45
CA PHE A 57 7.83 -4.11 -5.30
C PHE A 57 7.25 -4.06 -3.87
N PRO A 58 8.04 -4.24 -2.79
CA PRO A 58 7.59 -3.94 -1.43
C PRO A 58 7.00 -2.53 -1.25
N ALA A 59 7.62 -1.50 -1.82
CA ALA A 59 7.17 -0.12 -1.73
C ALA A 59 5.81 0.09 -2.43
N ILE A 60 5.64 -0.43 -3.65
CA ILE A 60 4.36 -0.38 -4.38
C ILE A 60 3.25 -1.08 -3.58
N VAL A 61 3.55 -2.26 -3.02
CA VAL A 61 2.56 -3.02 -2.23
C VAL A 61 2.17 -2.24 -0.96
N ARG A 62 3.15 -1.73 -0.19
CA ARG A 62 2.89 -0.90 1.00
C ARG A 62 2.10 0.36 0.65
N GLY A 63 2.53 1.10 -0.36
CA GLY A 63 1.91 2.34 -0.81
C GLY A 63 0.46 2.12 -1.23
N TYR A 64 0.19 1.06 -2.01
CA TYR A 64 -1.18 0.68 -2.38
C TYR A 64 -2.07 0.46 -1.17
N PHE A 65 -1.65 -0.41 -0.24
CA PHE A 65 -2.47 -0.77 0.93
C PHE A 65 -2.64 0.40 1.90
N ALA A 66 -1.63 1.23 2.09
CA ALA A 66 -1.70 2.44 2.92
C ALA A 66 -2.60 3.52 2.30
N LYS A 67 -2.55 3.70 0.98
CA LYS A 67 -3.33 4.71 0.24
C LYS A 67 -4.79 4.34 0.02
N GLU A 68 -5.05 3.07 -0.28
CA GLU A 68 -6.41 2.63 -0.61
C GLU A 68 -7.19 2.22 0.63
N HIS A 69 -6.53 1.54 1.57
CA HIS A 69 -7.20 0.86 2.68
C HIS A 69 -6.73 1.30 4.07
N GLY A 70 -5.64 2.06 4.17
CA GLY A 70 -4.95 2.33 5.43
C GLY A 70 -4.36 1.06 6.06
N TRP A 71 -4.13 0.00 5.27
CA TRP A 71 -3.63 -1.26 5.81
C TRP A 71 -2.10 -1.24 5.92
N GLN A 72 -1.60 -1.56 7.11
CA GLN A 72 -0.20 -1.93 7.32
C GLN A 72 -0.10 -3.45 7.44
N LEU A 73 0.59 -4.06 6.48
CA LEU A 73 0.77 -5.52 6.42
C LEU A 73 1.88 -5.97 7.37
N ARG A 74 1.62 -7.05 8.12
CA ARG A 74 2.59 -7.67 9.02
C ARG A 74 3.64 -8.43 8.22
N GLY A 75 4.91 -8.22 8.53
CA GLY A 75 6.03 -8.79 7.77
C GLY A 75 6.33 -8.01 6.49
N LEU A 76 5.74 -6.83 6.31
CA LEU A 76 6.05 -5.88 5.23
C LEU A 76 6.10 -4.45 5.79
N GLU A 77 6.54 -4.28 7.04
CA GLU A 77 6.72 -2.98 7.66
C GLU A 77 7.84 -2.18 6.95
N PRO A 78 7.78 -0.83 6.95
CA PRO A 78 8.86 0.00 6.43
C PRO A 78 10.16 -0.17 7.24
N PRO A 79 11.33 0.17 6.68
CA PRO A 79 12.63 0.07 7.37
C PRO A 79 12.71 0.84 8.69
N SER A 80 11.97 1.93 8.85
CA SER A 80 11.82 2.63 10.14
C SER A 80 11.20 1.79 11.26
N LEU A 81 10.41 0.77 10.92
CA LEU A 81 9.69 -0.08 11.88
C LEU A 81 10.25 -1.51 11.96
N ALA A 82 11.10 -1.92 11.01
CA ALA A 82 11.70 -3.25 10.92
C ALA A 82 13.23 -3.19 10.89
N PRO A 83 13.94 -4.18 11.49
CA PRO A 83 15.40 -4.16 11.55
C PRO A 83 16.09 -4.38 10.19
N ARG A 84 15.37 -4.87 9.18
CA ARG A 84 15.82 -5.04 7.79
C ARG A 84 14.64 -4.78 6.85
N PRO A 85 14.89 -4.35 5.59
CA PRO A 85 13.86 -4.28 4.57
C PRO A 85 13.18 -5.64 4.39
N SER A 86 11.85 -5.63 4.42
CA SER A 86 11.04 -6.83 4.21
C SER A 86 10.67 -6.98 2.74
N GLU A 87 10.72 -8.23 2.28
CA GLU A 87 10.31 -8.58 0.92
C GLU A 87 8.85 -9.03 0.87
N VAL A 88 8.17 -8.84 -0.28
CA VAL A 88 6.73 -9.16 -0.39
C VAL A 88 6.44 -10.62 -0.05
N HIS A 89 7.33 -11.54 -0.43
CA HIS A 89 7.17 -12.97 -0.13
C HIS A 89 7.28 -13.33 1.36
N GLU A 90 7.73 -12.39 2.21
CA GLU A 90 7.82 -12.54 3.67
C GLU A 90 6.58 -12.03 4.40
N ALA A 91 5.63 -11.39 3.70
CA ALA A 91 4.38 -10.93 4.29
C ALA A 91 3.64 -12.11 4.95
N LEU A 92 3.23 -11.94 6.22
CA LEU A 92 2.71 -13.04 7.02
C LEU A 92 1.47 -13.69 6.40
N VAL A 93 0.61 -12.90 5.75
CA VAL A 93 -0.58 -13.39 5.02
C VAL A 93 -0.22 -14.37 3.90
N LEU A 94 0.87 -14.12 3.18
CA LEU A 94 1.32 -15.01 2.11
C LEU A 94 1.94 -16.27 2.70
N LEU A 95 2.76 -16.14 3.75
CA LEU A 95 3.39 -17.28 4.41
C LEU A 95 2.37 -18.25 5.04
N SER A 96 1.31 -17.71 5.66
CA SER A 96 0.29 -18.48 6.34
C SER A 96 -0.77 -19.04 5.38
N SER A 97 -1.24 -18.22 4.44
CA SER A 97 -2.48 -18.49 3.70
C SER A 97 -2.24 -18.86 2.24
N ALA A 98 -1.08 -18.51 1.68
CA ALA A 98 -0.72 -18.83 0.30
C ALA A 98 0.77 -19.21 0.12
N PRO A 99 1.26 -20.25 0.82
CA PRO A 99 2.69 -20.59 0.84
C PRO A 99 3.27 -20.91 -0.53
N SER A 100 2.46 -21.43 -1.46
CA SER A 100 2.88 -21.68 -2.84
C SER A 100 3.14 -20.38 -3.61
N LEU A 101 2.34 -19.34 -3.36
CA LEU A 101 2.53 -18.01 -3.93
C LEU A 101 3.77 -17.33 -3.33
N ALA A 102 3.93 -17.39 -2.00
CA ALA A 102 5.14 -16.89 -1.33
C ALA A 102 6.41 -17.54 -1.91
N LYS A 103 6.38 -18.86 -2.11
CA LYS A 103 7.49 -19.59 -2.72
C LYS A 103 7.77 -19.15 -4.16
N ALA A 104 6.74 -19.00 -4.99
CA ALA A 104 6.90 -18.57 -6.38
C ALA A 104 7.47 -17.14 -6.48
N LEU A 105 7.03 -16.23 -5.60
CA LEU A 105 7.57 -14.89 -5.49
C LEU A 105 9.05 -14.92 -5.07
N LYS A 106 9.40 -15.76 -4.08
CA LYS A 106 10.78 -15.93 -3.65
C LYS A 106 11.68 -16.47 -4.78
N GLU A 107 11.23 -17.50 -5.50
CA GLU A 107 11.99 -18.07 -6.62
C GLU A 107 12.18 -17.04 -7.74
N GLY A 108 11.16 -16.25 -8.06
CA GLY A 108 11.26 -15.16 -9.04
C GLY A 108 12.20 -14.04 -8.60
N HIS A 109 12.17 -13.70 -7.31
CA HIS A 109 13.09 -12.76 -6.68
C HIS A 109 14.55 -13.27 -6.76
N ASP A 110 14.82 -14.49 -6.27
CA ASP A 110 16.17 -15.08 -6.25
C ASP A 110 16.73 -15.32 -7.66
N ALA A 111 15.86 -15.60 -8.63
CA ALA A 111 16.22 -15.71 -10.05
C ALA A 111 16.30 -14.36 -10.78
N ASN A 112 16.07 -13.25 -10.07
CA ASN A 112 16.20 -11.89 -10.56
C ASN A 112 15.38 -11.58 -11.82
N GLN A 113 14.17 -12.16 -11.94
CA GLN A 113 13.39 -12.16 -13.19
C GLN A 113 12.69 -10.81 -13.49
N GLY A 114 12.65 -9.91 -12.51
CA GLY A 114 11.82 -8.71 -12.52
C GLY A 114 10.32 -9.01 -12.53
N LEU A 115 9.51 -8.01 -12.26
CA LEU A 115 8.05 -8.12 -12.20
C LEU A 115 7.39 -7.27 -13.27
N SER A 116 6.41 -7.85 -13.96
CA SER A 116 5.52 -7.10 -14.85
C SER A 116 4.39 -6.44 -14.06
N LEU A 117 3.69 -5.47 -14.67
CA LEU A 117 2.49 -4.87 -14.06
C LEU A 117 1.45 -5.94 -13.70
N SER A 118 1.28 -6.97 -14.53
CA SER A 118 0.35 -8.07 -14.24
C SER A 118 0.76 -8.89 -13.03
N ASP A 119 2.06 -9.07 -12.79
CA ASP A 119 2.56 -9.77 -11.61
C ASP A 119 2.25 -8.94 -10.34
N VAL A 120 2.53 -7.62 -10.40
CA VAL A 120 2.26 -6.69 -9.29
C VAL A 120 0.76 -6.62 -8.96
N VAL A 121 -0.08 -6.40 -9.97
CA VAL A 121 -1.55 -6.34 -9.81
C VAL A 121 -2.10 -7.67 -9.28
N GLY A 122 -1.62 -8.79 -9.82
CA GLY A 122 -2.02 -10.11 -9.37
C GLY A 122 -1.67 -10.34 -7.91
N THR A 123 -0.44 -10.01 -7.48
CA THR A 123 -0.02 -10.19 -6.08
C THR A 123 -0.79 -9.29 -5.12
N ILE A 124 -1.01 -8.01 -5.46
CA ILE A 124 -1.81 -7.10 -4.62
C ILE A 124 -3.24 -7.63 -4.48
N THR A 125 -3.86 -8.04 -5.58
CA THR A 125 -5.21 -8.60 -5.57
C THR A 125 -5.26 -9.89 -4.73
N ALA A 126 -4.23 -10.74 -4.82
CA ALA A 126 -4.16 -11.98 -4.04
C ALA A 126 -4.02 -11.70 -2.54
N ILE A 127 -3.16 -10.76 -2.13
CA ILE A 127 -3.03 -10.34 -0.73
C ILE A 127 -4.37 -9.81 -0.21
N GLU A 128 -5.04 -8.97 -0.98
CA GLU A 128 -6.34 -8.44 -0.60
C GLU A 128 -7.40 -9.53 -0.47
N HIS A 129 -7.47 -10.45 -1.44
CA HIS A 129 -8.39 -11.59 -1.39
C HIS A 129 -8.20 -12.41 -0.11
N LEU A 130 -6.96 -12.74 0.25
CA LEU A 130 -6.62 -13.51 1.43
C LEU A 130 -6.98 -12.77 2.74
N ILE A 131 -6.75 -11.46 2.81
CA ILE A 131 -7.16 -10.64 3.96
C ILE A 131 -8.69 -10.64 4.10
N LEU A 132 -9.41 -10.52 2.98
CA LEU A 132 -10.86 -10.50 2.98
C LEU A 132 -11.47 -11.86 3.32
N ASP A 133 -10.75 -12.96 3.20
CA ASP A 133 -11.22 -14.27 3.65
C ASP A 133 -11.31 -14.35 5.19
N GLU A 134 -10.48 -13.60 5.93
CA GLU A 134 -10.62 -13.45 7.39
C GLU A 134 -11.98 -12.83 7.77
N SER A 135 -12.51 -11.94 6.91
CA SER A 135 -13.80 -11.28 7.14
C SER A 135 -14.95 -12.29 7.17
N ALA A 136 -14.87 -13.39 6.42
CA ALA A 136 -15.87 -14.44 6.45
C ALA A 136 -15.86 -15.21 7.78
N ALA A 137 -14.68 -15.49 8.35
CA ALA A 137 -14.57 -16.12 9.66
C ALA A 137 -15.15 -15.22 10.77
N LEU A 138 -14.85 -13.92 10.71
CA LEU A 138 -15.38 -12.93 11.65
C LEU A 138 -16.90 -12.79 11.55
N LEU A 139 -17.45 -12.85 10.33
CA LEU A 139 -18.90 -12.84 10.10
C LEU A 139 -19.59 -14.04 10.75
N ARG A 140 -19.03 -15.25 10.64
CA ARG A 140 -19.59 -16.44 11.34
C ARG A 140 -19.63 -16.22 12.85
N GLY A 141 -18.56 -15.65 13.41
CA GLY A 141 -18.54 -15.22 14.81
C GLY A 141 -19.67 -14.26 15.15
N ALA A 142 -19.96 -13.29 14.27
CA ALA A 142 -21.08 -12.37 14.46
C ALA A 142 -22.44 -13.09 14.45
N TYR A 143 -22.68 -14.09 13.59
CA TYR A 143 -23.89 -14.91 13.65
C TYR A 143 -24.03 -15.64 15.00
N VAL A 144 -22.95 -16.29 15.46
CA VAL A 144 -22.91 -17.00 16.74
C VAL A 144 -23.23 -16.07 17.91
N LEU A 145 -22.63 -14.87 17.95
CA LEU A 145 -22.82 -13.90 19.03
C LEU A 145 -24.22 -13.25 19.04
N ASN A 146 -24.94 -13.28 17.92
CA ASN A 146 -26.34 -12.91 17.84
C ASN A 146 -27.29 -14.10 17.99
N GLN A 147 -26.77 -15.31 18.23
CA GLN A 147 -27.54 -16.55 18.36
C GLN A 147 -28.38 -16.86 17.11
N LEU A 148 -27.84 -16.58 15.93
CA LEU A 148 -28.50 -16.81 14.64
C LEU A 148 -27.83 -17.98 13.88
N PRO A 149 -28.60 -18.83 13.18
CA PRO A 149 -28.05 -19.88 12.32
C PRO A 149 -27.41 -19.32 11.04
N GLU A 150 -26.22 -19.81 10.67
CA GLU A 150 -25.51 -19.41 9.43
C GLU A 150 -26.25 -19.84 8.14
N ASP A 151 -27.03 -20.92 8.20
CA ASP A 151 -27.78 -21.49 7.07
C ASP A 151 -29.13 -20.81 6.84
N SER A 152 -29.59 -20.00 7.81
CA SER A 152 -30.85 -19.28 7.71
C SER A 152 -30.69 -17.91 7.05
N PRO A 153 -31.45 -17.59 5.99
CA PRO A 153 -31.47 -16.25 5.42
C PRO A 153 -31.94 -15.22 6.46
N LEU A 154 -31.25 -14.07 6.51
CA LEU A 154 -31.59 -12.99 7.44
C LEU A 154 -32.67 -12.07 6.87
N ASP A 155 -33.59 -11.62 7.71
CA ASP A 155 -34.36 -10.41 7.45
C ASP A 155 -33.50 -9.16 7.69
N GLU A 156 -34.04 -7.98 7.39
CA GLU A 156 -33.33 -6.71 7.50
C GLU A 156 -32.92 -6.38 8.94
N GLY A 157 -33.75 -6.73 9.93
CA GLY A 157 -33.47 -6.49 11.35
C GLY A 157 -32.30 -7.36 11.85
N ASN A 158 -32.33 -8.65 11.54
CA ASN A 158 -31.26 -9.57 11.91
C ASN A 158 -29.96 -9.28 11.15
N LEU A 159 -30.04 -8.89 9.86
CA LEU A 159 -28.88 -8.42 9.10
C LEU A 159 -28.19 -7.26 9.80
N THR A 160 -28.97 -6.26 10.21
CA THR A 160 -28.47 -5.08 10.91
C THR A 160 -27.74 -5.46 12.20
N GLU A 161 -28.31 -6.37 13.00
CA GLU A 161 -27.70 -6.81 14.25
C GLU A 161 -26.39 -7.61 14.06
N VAL A 162 -26.33 -8.42 13.00
CA VAL A 162 -25.13 -9.16 12.59
C VAL A 162 -24.06 -8.19 12.09
N LEU A 163 -24.39 -7.22 11.23
CA LEU A 163 -23.42 -6.23 10.71
C LEU A 163 -22.86 -5.34 11.82
N HIS A 164 -23.70 -4.90 12.77
CA HIS A 164 -23.23 -4.19 13.95
C HIS A 164 -22.22 -5.01 14.76
N SER A 165 -22.52 -6.30 14.94
CA SER A 165 -21.63 -7.19 15.69
C SER A 165 -20.32 -7.45 14.95
N TYR A 166 -20.40 -7.68 13.64
CA TYR A 166 -19.24 -7.80 12.77
C TYR A 166 -18.34 -6.56 12.85
N LEU A 167 -18.89 -5.35 12.73
CA LEU A 167 -18.11 -4.10 12.80
C LEU A 167 -17.48 -3.86 14.17
N LEU A 168 -18.17 -4.22 15.26
CA LEU A 168 -17.60 -4.14 16.61
C LEU A 168 -16.44 -5.10 16.80
N LEU A 169 -16.58 -6.34 16.32
CA LEU A 169 -15.49 -7.31 16.32
C LEU A 169 -14.33 -6.81 15.46
N PHE A 170 -14.62 -6.38 14.22
CA PHE A 170 -13.61 -5.89 13.28
C PHE A 170 -12.81 -4.75 13.89
N ARG A 171 -13.48 -3.73 14.45
CA ARG A 171 -12.81 -2.61 15.14
C ARG A 171 -11.98 -3.04 16.34
N HIS A 172 -12.45 -4.01 17.12
CA HIS A 172 -11.75 -4.45 18.33
C HIS A 172 -10.41 -5.13 18.00
N GLY A 173 -10.30 -5.82 16.86
CA GLY A 173 -9.10 -6.57 16.48
C GLY A 173 -8.76 -7.73 17.42
N HIS A 174 -7.80 -8.56 17.04
CA HIS A 174 -7.43 -9.74 17.81
C HIS A 174 -6.82 -9.38 19.18
N PRO A 175 -7.07 -10.20 20.23
CA PRO A 175 -7.86 -11.43 20.23
C PRO A 175 -9.36 -11.20 20.50
N HIS A 176 -10.24 -12.03 19.92
CA HIS A 176 -11.67 -12.06 20.24
C HIS A 176 -12.11 -13.41 20.81
N ASN A 177 -13.10 -13.39 21.71
CA ASN A 177 -13.87 -14.58 22.05
C ASN A 177 -15.19 -14.60 21.27
N LEU A 178 -15.19 -15.25 20.10
CA LEU A 178 -16.36 -15.34 19.21
C LEU A 178 -17.51 -16.21 19.75
N THR A 179 -17.36 -16.77 20.96
CA THR A 179 -18.37 -17.61 21.61
C THR A 179 -18.97 -16.97 22.87
N ASP A 180 -18.40 -15.86 23.37
CA ASP A 180 -18.91 -15.16 24.56
C ASP A 180 -20.07 -14.23 24.21
N VAL A 181 -21.25 -14.83 24.02
CA VAL A 181 -22.50 -14.11 23.73
C VAL A 181 -22.76 -13.03 24.78
N ARG A 182 -22.58 -13.31 26.08
CA ARG A 182 -22.91 -12.35 27.15
C ARG A 182 -21.94 -11.17 27.14
N GLY A 183 -20.65 -11.43 27.02
CA GLY A 183 -19.63 -10.40 26.90
C GLY A 183 -19.85 -9.51 25.69
N HIS A 184 -20.17 -10.11 24.54
CA HIS A 184 -20.48 -9.36 23.31
C HIS A 184 -21.72 -8.47 23.47
N GLN A 185 -22.81 -8.97 24.04
CA GLN A 185 -24.01 -8.15 24.26
C GLN A 185 -23.72 -6.98 25.24
N ALA A 186 -22.91 -7.21 26.27
CA ALA A 186 -22.47 -6.13 27.17
C ALA A 186 -21.57 -5.11 26.46
N MET A 187 -20.67 -5.57 25.57
CA MET A 187 -19.84 -4.72 24.72
C MET A 187 -20.71 -3.87 23.79
N LYS A 188 -21.67 -4.49 23.08
CA LYS A 188 -22.61 -3.82 22.17
C LYS A 188 -23.45 -2.77 22.89
N ALA A 189 -23.98 -3.09 24.07
CA ALA A 189 -24.73 -2.13 24.90
C ALA A 189 -23.86 -0.95 25.38
N ARG A 190 -22.56 -1.16 25.62
CA ARG A 190 -21.62 -0.08 25.94
C ARG A 190 -21.29 0.76 24.72
N ALA A 191 -21.04 0.14 23.58
CA ALA A 191 -20.78 0.78 22.30
C ALA A 191 -21.91 1.74 21.90
N GLN A 192 -23.17 1.32 22.07
CA GLN A 192 -24.37 2.12 21.80
C GLN A 192 -24.44 3.46 22.55
N ARG A 193 -23.70 3.61 23.65
CA ARG A 193 -23.62 4.86 24.42
C ARG A 193 -22.45 5.77 24.00
N GLY A 194 -21.56 5.27 23.14
CA GLY A 194 -20.40 6.01 22.66
C GLY A 194 -20.70 6.83 21.41
N ASN A 195 -19.95 7.92 21.23
CA ASN A 195 -20.12 8.83 20.09
C ASN A 195 -19.87 8.17 18.72
N PHE A 196 -19.09 7.07 18.68
CA PHE A 196 -18.79 6.33 17.46
C PHE A 196 -19.96 5.48 16.93
N TRP A 197 -20.99 5.21 17.76
CA TRP A 197 -22.07 4.29 17.38
C TRP A 197 -22.91 4.80 16.22
N GLY A 198 -23.32 6.08 16.25
CA GLY A 198 -24.12 6.68 15.18
C GLY A 198 -23.43 6.57 13.81
N PRO A 199 -22.16 7.01 13.68
CA PRO A 199 -21.38 6.81 12.46
C PRO A 199 -21.24 5.34 12.03
N LEU A 200 -21.08 4.40 12.98
CA LEU A 200 -20.95 2.97 12.69
C LEU A 200 -22.24 2.37 12.13
N VAL A 201 -23.39 2.72 12.73
CA VAL A 201 -24.72 2.30 12.24
C VAL A 201 -24.97 2.84 10.83
N LYS A 202 -24.64 4.12 10.60
CA LYS A 202 -24.76 4.74 9.27
C LYS A 202 -23.91 4.00 8.23
N PHE A 203 -22.66 3.68 8.57
CA PHE A 203 -21.77 2.94 7.68
C PHE A 203 -22.29 1.53 7.36
N ALA A 204 -22.83 0.82 8.36
CA ALA A 204 -23.48 -0.47 8.13
C ALA A 204 -24.70 -0.34 7.20
N HIS A 205 -25.52 0.68 7.40
CA HIS A 205 -26.70 0.95 6.58
C HIS A 205 -26.34 1.25 5.12
N GLU A 206 -25.34 2.10 4.88
CA GLU A 206 -24.86 2.42 3.53
C GLU A 206 -24.36 1.17 2.79
N ALA A 207 -23.75 0.21 3.50
CA ALA A 207 -23.36 -1.07 2.93
C ALA A 207 -24.56 -1.95 2.51
N VAL A 208 -25.67 -1.87 3.25
CA VAL A 208 -26.91 -2.57 2.91
C VAL A 208 -27.61 -1.88 1.73
N GLU A 209 -27.73 -0.56 1.72
CA GLU A 209 -28.36 0.19 0.61
C GLU A 209 -27.57 0.07 -0.70
N GLY A 210 -26.24 0.00 -0.63
CA GLY A 210 -25.37 -0.24 -1.78
C GLY A 210 -25.50 -1.64 -2.36
N SER A 211 -26.11 -2.58 -1.64
CA SER A 211 -26.37 -3.94 -2.15
C SER A 211 -27.61 -3.96 -3.04
N SER A 212 -27.47 -4.50 -4.25
CA SER A 212 -28.58 -4.73 -5.18
C SER A 212 -29.51 -5.89 -4.77
N ARG A 213 -29.22 -6.58 -3.65
CA ARG A 213 -30.03 -7.69 -3.16
C ARG A 213 -31.09 -7.21 -2.18
N ALA A 214 -32.31 -7.71 -2.36
CA ALA A 214 -33.40 -7.54 -1.40
C ALA A 214 -33.45 -8.71 -0.41
N ALA A 215 -34.04 -8.46 0.77
CA ALA A 215 -34.28 -9.49 1.77
C ALA A 215 -35.14 -10.66 1.21
N PRO A 216 -34.93 -11.90 1.69
CA PRO A 216 -33.99 -12.28 2.76
C PRO A 216 -32.55 -12.52 2.26
N TYR A 217 -31.58 -12.24 3.14
CA TYR A 217 -30.15 -12.23 2.81
C TYR A 217 -29.49 -13.57 3.15
N SER A 218 -28.96 -14.27 2.15
CA SER A 218 -28.14 -15.47 2.36
C SER A 218 -26.78 -15.14 2.97
N PHE A 219 -26.14 -16.11 3.63
CA PHE A 219 -24.78 -15.94 4.15
C PHE A 219 -23.80 -15.44 3.06
N THR A 220 -23.87 -16.00 1.84
CA THR A 220 -23.04 -15.55 0.71
C THR A 220 -23.30 -14.08 0.34
N ALA A 221 -24.55 -13.62 0.42
CA ALA A 221 -24.85 -12.20 0.20
C ALA A 221 -24.19 -11.33 1.27
N VAL A 222 -24.32 -11.72 2.55
CA VAL A 222 -23.74 -10.97 3.67
C VAL A 222 -22.21 -11.05 3.65
N SER A 223 -21.62 -12.16 3.24
CA SER A 223 -20.17 -12.30 3.03
C SER A 223 -19.66 -11.29 2.00
N ALA A 224 -20.34 -11.14 0.87
CA ALA A 224 -19.97 -10.14 -0.14
C ALA A 224 -20.08 -8.71 0.42
N MET A 225 -21.11 -8.42 1.22
CA MET A 225 -21.26 -7.12 1.89
C MET A 225 -20.10 -6.85 2.85
N VAL A 226 -19.78 -7.79 3.75
CA VAL A 226 -18.72 -7.56 4.76
C VAL A 226 -17.33 -7.44 4.14
N ARG A 227 -17.08 -8.09 3.00
CA ARG A 227 -15.85 -7.87 2.21
C ARG A 227 -15.77 -6.43 1.70
N GLY A 228 -16.86 -5.90 1.14
CA GLY A 228 -16.94 -4.49 0.74
C GLY A 228 -16.76 -3.53 1.92
N VAL A 229 -17.38 -3.85 3.06
CA VAL A 229 -17.22 -3.11 4.32
C VAL A 229 -15.76 -3.10 4.77
N ALA A 230 -15.07 -4.26 4.77
CA ALA A 230 -13.67 -4.36 5.17
C ALA A 230 -12.76 -3.50 4.27
N LEU A 231 -12.99 -3.51 2.95
CA LEU A 231 -12.26 -2.66 2.00
C LEU A 231 -12.48 -1.16 2.22
N ALA A 232 -13.70 -0.78 2.62
CA ALA A 232 -14.08 0.61 2.84
C ALA A 232 -13.78 1.12 4.26
N TYR A 233 -13.52 0.22 5.22
CA TYR A 233 -13.44 0.54 6.63
C TYR A 233 -12.36 1.59 6.96
N GLY A 234 -11.15 1.44 6.39
CA GLY A 234 -10.07 2.41 6.62
C GLY A 234 -10.43 3.82 6.16
N ARG A 235 -11.03 3.96 4.97
CA ARG A 235 -11.49 5.28 4.46
C ARG A 235 -12.57 5.90 5.33
N TRP A 236 -13.51 5.09 5.81
CA TRP A 236 -14.55 5.56 6.74
C TRP A 236 -13.95 6.03 8.07
N GLN A 237 -13.05 5.24 8.65
CA GLN A 237 -12.43 5.57 9.94
C GLN A 237 -11.43 6.73 9.85
N ASN A 238 -10.86 7.00 8.67
CA ASN A 238 -9.88 8.08 8.47
C ASN A 238 -10.39 9.47 8.89
N SER A 239 -11.70 9.66 9.02
CA SER A 239 -12.27 10.88 9.59
C SER A 239 -11.78 11.17 11.01
N GLU A 240 -11.48 10.16 11.82
CA GLU A 240 -10.84 10.32 13.14
C GLU A 240 -9.38 10.78 12.98
N CYS A 241 -8.65 10.21 12.01
CA CYS A 241 -7.27 10.62 11.68
C CYS A 241 -7.19 12.07 11.17
N GLY A 242 -8.15 12.50 10.35
CA GLY A 242 -8.22 13.90 9.88
C GLY A 242 -8.51 14.90 11.01
N GLN A 243 -9.34 14.51 11.99
CA GLN A 243 -9.56 15.32 13.19
C GLN A 243 -8.29 15.37 14.06
N MET A 244 -7.63 14.24 14.25
CA MET A 244 -6.36 14.16 14.99
C MET A 244 -5.28 15.04 14.35
N LYS A 245 -5.17 14.97 13.02
CA LYS A 245 -4.27 15.82 12.22
C LYS A 245 -4.55 17.30 12.45
N THR A 246 -5.81 17.72 12.39
CA THR A 246 -6.21 19.11 12.67
C THR A 246 -5.75 19.55 14.06
N THR A 247 -5.97 18.73 15.09
CA THR A 247 -5.51 19.03 16.45
C THR A 247 -3.98 19.14 16.54
N LEU A 248 -3.23 18.25 15.90
CA LEU A 248 -1.77 18.31 15.87
C LEU A 248 -1.26 19.54 15.11
N MET A 249 -1.93 19.94 14.04
CA MET A 249 -1.60 21.17 13.30
C MET A 249 -1.80 22.42 14.15
N ASP A 250 -2.84 22.48 14.99
CA ASP A 250 -3.08 23.59 15.92
C ASP A 250 -1.97 23.71 16.98
N LEU A 251 -1.33 22.59 17.34
CA LEU A 251 -0.18 22.54 18.26
C LEU A 251 1.16 22.86 17.56
N SER A 252 1.20 22.80 16.23
CA SER A 252 2.41 22.92 15.42
C SER A 252 2.98 24.34 15.39
N ILE A 253 4.28 24.45 15.17
CA ILE A 253 4.95 25.75 14.99
C ILE A 253 4.63 26.27 13.59
N ASN A 254 3.81 27.32 13.50
CA ASN A 254 3.53 28.04 12.24
C ASN A 254 3.10 27.13 11.07
N GLY A 255 2.38 26.02 11.33
CA GLY A 255 1.94 25.09 10.29
C GLY A 255 3.06 24.23 9.66
N SER A 256 4.23 24.17 10.29
CA SER A 256 5.41 23.42 9.81
C SER A 256 5.30 21.90 9.87
N GLY A 257 4.19 21.34 10.38
CA GLY A 257 4.09 19.91 10.65
C GLY A 257 4.97 19.43 11.81
N LEU A 258 5.51 20.35 12.62
CA LEU A 258 6.35 20.07 13.78
C LEU A 258 5.72 20.60 15.06
N VAL A 259 5.52 19.70 16.03
CA VAL A 259 4.91 20.02 17.34
C VAL A 259 5.99 19.91 18.43
N PRO A 260 6.26 20.95 19.23
CA PRO A 260 7.14 20.83 20.39
C PRO A 260 6.67 19.71 21.31
N LEU A 261 7.57 18.82 21.72
CA LEU A 261 7.20 17.65 22.54
C LEU A 261 6.43 18.03 23.81
N GLU A 262 6.82 19.14 24.45
CA GLU A 262 6.11 19.68 25.63
C GLU A 262 4.64 20.04 25.30
N ARG A 263 4.38 20.64 24.13
CA ARG A 263 3.02 20.95 23.67
C ARG A 263 2.25 19.70 23.27
N PHE A 264 2.91 18.76 22.62
CA PHE A 264 2.32 17.47 22.26
C PHE A 264 1.75 16.77 23.50
N HIS A 265 2.49 16.76 24.62
CA HIS A 265 2.03 16.19 25.89
C HIS A 265 1.17 17.14 26.75
N SER A 266 0.78 18.32 26.25
CA SER A 266 0.07 19.35 27.04
C SER A 266 -1.46 19.29 26.96
N GLU A 267 -2.02 18.36 26.19
CA GLU A 267 -3.47 18.27 26.01
C GLU A 267 -4.22 18.09 27.34
N PRO A 268 -5.36 18.79 27.54
CA PRO A 268 -6.18 18.63 28.73
C PRO A 268 -6.63 17.19 28.96
N LYS A 269 -6.81 16.78 30.23
CA LYS A 269 -7.27 15.42 30.61
C LYS A 269 -8.59 14.97 29.97
N HIS A 270 -9.38 15.89 29.45
CA HIS A 270 -10.68 15.63 28.81
C HIS A 270 -10.70 16.05 27.34
N ALA A 271 -9.53 16.29 26.74
CA ALA A 271 -9.42 16.49 25.30
C ALA A 271 -9.88 15.24 24.55
N VAL A 272 -10.35 15.46 23.31
CA VAL A 272 -10.79 14.38 22.42
C VAL A 272 -9.62 13.45 22.08
N PHE A 273 -8.45 14.02 21.86
CA PHE A 273 -7.20 13.30 21.63
C PHE A 273 -6.26 13.53 22.80
N GLN A 274 -5.60 12.45 23.25
CA GLN A 274 -4.58 12.49 24.28
C GLN A 274 -3.31 11.89 23.73
N PHE A 275 -2.31 12.72 23.54
CA PHE A 275 -1.02 12.31 23.03
C PHE A 275 -0.09 12.01 24.20
N THR A 276 0.29 10.74 24.36
CA THR A 276 0.97 10.23 25.57
C THR A 276 2.15 9.33 25.28
N GLU A 277 2.47 9.15 24.00
CA GLU A 277 3.56 8.32 23.51
C GLU A 277 4.90 8.79 24.08
N SER A 278 5.71 7.81 24.49
CA SER A 278 7.01 8.09 25.09
C SER A 278 8.02 8.59 24.06
N VAL A 279 9.04 9.29 24.54
CA VAL A 279 10.16 9.76 23.70
C VAL A 279 10.83 8.59 22.99
N GLU A 280 11.01 7.46 23.67
CA GLU A 280 11.60 6.25 23.09
C GLU A 280 10.75 5.70 21.95
N TYR A 281 9.42 5.70 22.11
CA TYR A 281 8.50 5.26 21.06
C TYR A 281 8.54 6.19 19.86
N LEU A 282 8.41 7.51 20.08
CA LEU A 282 8.42 8.50 19.01
C LEU A 282 9.74 8.50 18.24
N ARG A 283 10.87 8.33 18.94
CA ARG A 283 12.18 8.15 18.30
C ARG A 283 12.24 6.87 17.46
N LYS A 284 11.79 5.74 18.03
CA LYS A 284 11.81 4.44 17.34
C LYS A 284 10.98 4.45 16.06
N THR A 285 9.84 5.15 16.06
CA THR A 285 8.93 5.23 14.92
C THR A 285 9.28 6.33 13.93
N GLY A 286 10.38 7.06 14.15
CA GLY A 286 10.76 8.18 13.29
C GLY A 286 9.87 9.42 13.43
N ALA A 287 8.97 9.44 14.41
CA ALA A 287 8.10 10.57 14.68
C ALA A 287 8.79 11.69 15.48
N LEU A 288 9.96 11.45 16.07
CA LEU A 288 10.71 12.45 16.83
C LEU A 288 11.89 13.02 16.04
N GLU A 289 11.95 14.34 15.94
CA GLU A 289 13.11 15.10 15.51
C GLU A 289 13.84 15.68 16.72
N GLU A 290 15.15 15.44 16.79
CA GLU A 290 16.02 15.90 17.87
C GLU A 290 17.12 16.80 17.31
N PRO A 291 16.87 18.12 17.19
CA PRO A 291 17.87 19.05 16.70
C PRO A 291 19.06 19.13 17.67
N ALA A 292 20.26 19.38 17.13
CA ALA A 292 21.49 19.48 17.93
C ALA A 292 21.41 20.56 19.03
N SER A 293 20.60 21.60 18.81
CA SER A 293 20.19 22.58 19.81
C SER A 293 18.68 22.83 19.71
N GLY A 294 17.99 22.83 20.85
CA GLY A 294 16.54 23.08 20.90
C GLY A 294 15.79 22.00 21.66
N GLN A 295 14.45 22.08 21.61
CA GLN A 295 13.56 21.07 22.17
C GLN A 295 13.25 19.99 21.12
N PRO A 296 13.00 18.74 21.53
CA PRO A 296 12.51 17.70 20.61
C PRO A 296 11.17 18.10 19.99
N LEU A 297 11.00 17.77 18.71
CA LEU A 297 9.81 18.08 17.91
C LEU A 297 9.18 16.78 17.41
N VAL A 298 7.85 16.69 17.45
CA VAL A 298 7.09 15.58 16.88
C VAL A 298 6.69 15.94 15.45
N ARG A 299 7.08 15.10 14.49
CA ARG A 299 6.66 15.16 13.09
C ARG A 299 5.25 14.61 12.96
N VAL A 300 4.30 15.49 12.66
CA VAL A 300 2.87 15.14 12.54
C VAL A 300 2.61 13.97 11.58
N PRO A 301 3.08 13.97 10.33
CA PRO A 301 2.79 12.88 9.39
C PRO A 301 3.42 11.54 9.81
N ASN A 302 4.66 11.54 10.34
CA ASN A 302 5.29 10.33 10.88
C ASN A 302 4.54 9.78 12.09
N TYR A 303 4.02 10.65 12.97
CA TYR A 303 3.19 10.22 14.10
C TYR A 303 1.87 9.60 13.63
N LEU A 304 1.13 10.28 12.74
CA LEU A 304 -0.17 9.81 12.23
C LEU A 304 -0.07 8.44 11.56
N LEU A 305 0.99 8.18 10.79
CA LEU A 305 1.25 6.90 10.15
C LEU A 305 1.90 5.87 11.09
N GLY A 306 2.16 6.26 12.33
CA GLY A 306 2.78 5.42 13.35
C GLY A 306 1.86 4.32 13.90
N PRO A 307 2.41 3.20 14.39
CA PRO A 307 1.63 2.06 14.88
C PRO A 307 0.63 2.34 16.02
N SER A 308 0.81 3.42 16.80
CA SER A 308 -0.11 3.78 17.90
C SER A 308 -1.45 4.30 17.38
N ASN A 309 -1.51 4.70 16.11
CA ASN A 309 -2.70 5.17 15.42
C ASN A 309 -3.37 4.08 14.57
N CYS A 310 -2.99 2.82 14.78
CA CYS A 310 -3.62 1.66 14.16
C CYS A 310 -4.66 1.03 15.08
N ILE A 311 -5.77 0.60 14.50
CA ILE A 311 -6.88 -0.13 15.11
C ILE A 311 -7.19 -1.38 14.29
N ALA A 312 -8.19 -2.16 14.71
CA ALA A 312 -8.69 -3.31 13.95
C ALA A 312 -7.57 -4.29 13.52
N SER A 313 -6.60 -4.51 14.41
CA SER A 313 -5.43 -5.33 14.11
C SER A 313 -5.78 -6.82 14.03
N SER A 314 -5.28 -7.52 13.03
CA SER A 314 -5.30 -8.98 12.92
C SER A 314 -3.88 -9.56 12.96
N GLU A 315 -3.76 -10.88 12.78
CA GLU A 315 -2.47 -11.55 12.63
C GLU A 315 -1.71 -11.09 11.37
N HIS A 316 -2.44 -10.60 10.36
CA HIS A 316 -1.87 -10.29 9.04
C HIS A 316 -1.75 -8.79 8.74
N TYR A 317 -2.60 -7.93 9.33
CA TYR A 317 -2.58 -6.50 9.05
C TYR A 317 -3.10 -5.67 10.22
N SER A 318 -2.95 -4.36 10.15
CA SER A 318 -3.64 -3.40 11.02
C SER A 318 -4.21 -2.28 10.18
N VAL A 319 -5.34 -1.68 10.60
CA VAL A 319 -5.93 -0.52 9.93
C VAL A 319 -5.44 0.74 10.62
N CYS A 320 -4.68 1.54 9.90
CA CYS A 320 -4.05 2.77 10.37
C CYS A 320 -4.60 3.98 9.59
N CYS A 321 -4.14 5.18 9.95
CA CYS A 321 -4.43 6.38 9.16
C CYS A 321 -3.96 6.22 7.71
N LEU A 322 -4.77 6.70 6.76
CA LEU A 322 -4.41 6.66 5.34
C LEU A 322 -3.24 7.60 5.07
N SER A 323 -2.36 7.17 4.16
CA SER A 323 -1.25 8.01 3.72
C SER A 323 -1.73 9.05 2.72
N GLU A 324 -1.89 10.28 3.19
CA GLU A 324 -2.12 11.44 2.31
C GLU A 324 -0.90 11.70 1.39
N CYS A 325 0.31 11.36 1.86
CA CYS A 325 1.51 11.48 1.03
C CYS A 325 1.47 10.56 -0.18
N GLU A 326 1.01 9.32 -0.03
CA GLU A 326 0.89 8.38 -1.14
C GLU A 326 -0.11 8.89 -2.19
N ALA A 327 -1.15 9.62 -1.76
CA ALA A 327 -2.07 10.28 -2.69
C ALA A 327 -1.40 11.44 -3.44
N VAL A 328 -0.59 12.25 -2.75
CA VAL A 328 0.22 13.32 -3.38
C VAL A 328 1.25 12.72 -4.36
N ALA A 329 2.02 11.71 -3.93
CA ALA A 329 3.00 11.02 -4.75
C ALA A 329 2.35 10.39 -5.99
N SER A 330 1.22 9.69 -5.82
CA SER A 330 0.47 9.10 -6.94
C SER A 330 0.04 10.14 -7.98
N GLU A 331 -0.30 11.37 -7.56
CA GLU A 331 -0.68 12.44 -8.49
C GLU A 331 0.52 12.98 -9.28
N LEU A 332 1.68 13.09 -8.63
CA LEU A 332 2.94 13.45 -9.30
C LEU A 332 3.37 12.36 -10.28
N GLU A 333 3.36 11.10 -9.85
CA GLU A 333 3.69 9.92 -10.66
C GLU A 333 2.78 9.80 -11.89
N ARG A 334 1.47 10.06 -11.72
CA ARG A 334 0.49 10.05 -12.81
C ARG A 334 0.79 11.10 -13.87
N SER A 335 1.34 12.24 -13.46
CA SER A 335 1.68 13.36 -14.34
C SER A 335 3.03 13.15 -15.04
N VAL A 336 4.04 12.69 -14.29
CA VAL A 336 5.41 12.53 -14.78
C VAL A 336 5.59 11.27 -15.62
N GLN A 337 5.02 10.13 -15.19
CA GLN A 337 5.12 8.82 -15.88
C GLN A 337 6.55 8.40 -16.23
N ALA A 338 7.51 8.77 -15.40
CA ALA A 338 8.94 8.50 -15.59
C ALA A 338 9.66 8.45 -14.23
N PRO A 339 10.83 7.79 -14.13
CA PRO A 339 11.59 7.69 -12.89
C PRO A 339 12.35 8.94 -12.46
N VAL A 340 12.51 9.87 -13.38
CA VAL A 340 13.15 11.16 -13.11
C VAL A 340 12.34 12.27 -13.77
N ALA A 341 12.35 13.46 -13.18
CA ALA A 341 11.72 14.64 -13.75
C ALA A 341 12.63 15.88 -13.69
N PRO A 342 12.51 16.82 -14.64
CA PRO A 342 13.13 18.13 -14.55
C PRO A 342 12.61 18.94 -13.36
N VAL A 343 13.47 19.78 -12.77
CA VAL A 343 13.12 20.65 -11.63
C VAL A 343 11.91 21.54 -11.93
N GLY A 344 11.87 22.19 -13.10
CA GLY A 344 10.79 23.12 -13.45
C GLY A 344 9.42 22.45 -13.50
N GLU A 345 9.36 21.25 -14.07
CA GLU A 345 8.13 20.45 -14.15
C GLU A 345 7.61 20.07 -12.76
N LEU A 346 8.49 19.57 -11.87
CA LEU A 346 8.10 19.22 -10.51
C LEU A 346 7.62 20.42 -9.69
N LEU A 347 8.25 21.59 -9.85
CA LEU A 347 7.80 22.81 -9.17
C LEU A 347 6.40 23.22 -9.63
N GLU A 348 6.11 23.15 -10.92
CA GLU A 348 4.79 23.45 -11.48
C GLU A 348 3.73 22.45 -10.97
N LEU A 349 4.04 21.15 -11.00
CA LEU A 349 3.13 20.11 -10.51
C LEU A 349 2.83 20.28 -9.02
N VAL A 350 3.87 20.42 -8.18
CA VAL A 350 3.72 20.56 -6.72
C VAL A 350 3.03 21.86 -6.31
N ALA A 351 3.19 22.93 -7.09
CA ALA A 351 2.42 24.16 -6.93
C ALA A 351 0.93 23.97 -7.26
N ALA A 352 0.60 23.08 -8.19
CA ALA A 352 -0.76 22.79 -8.65
C ALA A 352 -1.45 21.66 -7.87
N THR A 353 -0.74 20.84 -7.10
CA THR A 353 -1.31 19.75 -6.31
C THR A 353 -1.91 20.27 -4.99
N PRO A 354 -3.23 20.16 -4.79
CA PRO A 354 -3.85 20.49 -3.51
C PRO A 354 -3.62 19.38 -2.47
N SER A 355 -3.69 19.74 -1.19
CA SER A 355 -3.74 18.78 -0.08
C SER A 355 -4.82 19.16 0.93
N SER A 356 -5.01 18.34 1.97
CA SER A 356 -5.98 18.65 3.03
C SER A 356 -5.60 19.90 3.84
N SER A 357 -4.31 20.27 3.88
CA SER A 357 -3.81 21.46 4.58
C SER A 357 -3.37 22.62 3.68
N LEU A 358 -3.20 22.38 2.37
CA LEU A 358 -2.71 23.38 1.42
C LEU A 358 -3.64 23.53 0.21
N ALA A 359 -4.05 24.77 -0.06
CA ALA A 359 -4.76 25.11 -1.29
C ALA A 359 -3.79 25.16 -2.49
N ALA A 360 -4.32 24.88 -3.69
CA ALA A 360 -3.62 25.01 -4.96
C ALA A 360 -4.47 25.81 -5.98
N PRO A 361 -3.84 26.53 -6.92
CA PRO A 361 -2.39 26.71 -7.08
C PRO A 361 -1.78 27.60 -5.99
N ARG A 362 -0.52 27.35 -5.62
CA ARG A 362 0.22 28.13 -4.61
C ARG A 362 1.57 28.59 -5.12
N GLU A 363 2.06 29.69 -4.57
CA GLU A 363 3.45 30.11 -4.77
C GLU A 363 4.38 29.30 -3.84
N LEU A 364 5.39 28.66 -4.43
CA LEU A 364 6.38 27.91 -3.66
C LEU A 364 7.46 28.85 -3.12
N PRO A 365 7.90 28.70 -1.86
CA PRO A 365 9.02 29.47 -1.32
C PRO A 365 10.28 29.29 -2.17
N VAL A 366 11.07 30.37 -2.34
CA VAL A 366 12.32 30.35 -3.12
C VAL A 366 13.27 29.26 -2.62
N ALA A 367 13.37 29.09 -1.31
CA ALA A 367 14.21 28.06 -0.69
C ALA A 367 13.85 26.64 -1.15
N LEU A 368 12.54 26.33 -1.25
CA LEU A 368 12.08 25.02 -1.72
C LEU A 368 12.51 24.76 -3.18
N GLY A 369 12.54 25.80 -4.01
CA GLY A 369 13.06 25.73 -5.38
C GLY A 369 14.57 25.49 -5.43
N GLU A 370 15.35 26.15 -4.57
CA GLU A 370 16.81 25.94 -4.47
C GLU A 370 17.15 24.53 -3.94
N ASP A 371 16.38 24.06 -2.96
CA ASP A 371 16.55 22.71 -2.39
C ASP A 371 16.33 21.65 -3.47
N LEU A 372 15.29 21.79 -4.31
CA LEU A 372 15.04 20.85 -5.40
C LEU A 372 16.15 20.86 -6.46
N ARG A 373 16.72 22.04 -6.76
CA ARG A 373 17.89 22.14 -7.67
C ARG A 373 19.11 21.45 -7.07
N THR A 374 19.27 21.51 -5.75
CA THR A 374 20.34 20.80 -5.04
C THR A 374 20.16 19.30 -5.20
N VAL A 375 18.96 18.76 -4.99
CA VAL A 375 18.62 17.36 -5.27
C VAL A 375 18.99 16.99 -6.71
N ALA A 376 18.54 17.77 -7.69
CA ALA A 376 18.84 17.51 -9.10
C ALA A 376 20.35 17.50 -9.38
N SER A 377 21.13 18.37 -8.72
CA SER A 377 22.59 18.46 -8.91
C SER A 377 23.33 17.20 -8.44
N HIS A 378 22.81 16.51 -7.43
CA HIS A 378 23.34 15.23 -6.97
C HIS A 378 23.00 14.07 -7.92
N HIS A 379 21.95 14.21 -8.74
CA HIS A 379 21.40 13.16 -9.60
C HIS A 379 21.51 13.49 -11.10
N GLY A 380 22.59 14.13 -11.53
CA GLY A 380 22.87 14.33 -12.96
C GLY A 380 21.97 15.34 -13.66
N GLY A 381 21.35 16.26 -12.91
CA GLY A 381 20.53 17.36 -13.42
C GLY A 381 19.03 17.08 -13.49
N SER A 382 18.58 15.89 -13.10
CA SER A 382 17.16 15.54 -12.96
C SER A 382 16.88 15.01 -11.55
N VAL A 383 15.62 15.03 -11.15
CA VAL A 383 15.20 14.62 -9.80
C VAL A 383 14.59 13.22 -9.86
N PRO A 384 15.16 12.22 -9.18
CA PRO A 384 14.55 10.89 -9.05
C PRO A 384 13.38 10.92 -8.05
N LEU A 385 12.18 10.51 -8.50
CA LEU A 385 10.94 10.62 -7.71
C LEU A 385 10.87 9.67 -6.51
N HIS A 386 11.66 8.61 -6.52
CA HIS A 386 11.71 7.62 -5.45
C HIS A 386 13.11 7.63 -4.82
N SER A 387 13.59 8.82 -4.47
CA SER A 387 14.84 9.00 -3.75
C SER A 387 14.59 9.63 -2.39
N ALA A 388 15.43 9.29 -1.40
CA ALA A 388 15.32 9.84 -0.05
C ALA A 388 15.42 11.37 -0.06
N ASP A 389 16.23 11.92 -0.98
CA ASP A 389 16.37 13.36 -1.20
C ASP A 389 15.06 14.00 -1.67
N PHE A 390 14.39 13.38 -2.65
CA PHE A 390 13.09 13.85 -3.11
C PHE A 390 11.99 13.66 -2.06
N GLN A 391 11.98 12.55 -1.32
CA GLN A 391 11.02 12.34 -0.22
C GLN A 391 11.18 13.40 0.88
N ARG A 392 12.42 13.75 1.25
CA ARG A 392 12.71 14.86 2.18
C ARG A 392 12.24 16.20 1.62
N TRP A 393 12.45 16.44 0.34
CA TRP A 393 11.97 17.64 -0.31
C TRP A 393 10.43 17.70 -0.35
N LEU A 394 9.77 16.57 -0.61
CA LEU A 394 8.31 16.45 -0.63
C LEU A 394 7.72 16.66 0.77
N HIS A 395 8.38 16.18 1.82
CA HIS A 395 8.04 16.53 3.21
C HIS A 395 8.10 18.04 3.44
N ALA A 396 9.15 18.74 2.98
CA ALA A 396 9.22 20.19 3.09
C ALA A 396 8.13 20.91 2.26
N ALA A 397 7.74 20.34 1.13
CA ALA A 397 6.68 20.88 0.27
C ALA A 397 5.25 20.65 0.83
N PHE A 398 5.04 19.55 1.57
CA PHE A 398 3.76 19.11 2.15
C PHE A 398 3.94 18.64 3.61
N PRO A 399 4.26 19.55 4.54
CA PRO A 399 4.75 19.20 5.89
C PRO A 399 3.73 18.47 6.78
N ASN A 400 2.43 18.60 6.49
CA ASN A 400 1.37 17.94 7.26
C ASN A 400 0.84 16.66 6.57
N GLU A 401 1.26 16.38 5.34
CA GLU A 401 0.84 15.19 4.58
C GLU A 401 1.96 14.16 4.47
N CYS A 402 3.18 14.61 4.17
CA CYS A 402 4.28 13.73 3.82
C CYS A 402 5.21 13.48 4.99
N PRO A 403 5.49 12.21 5.35
CA PRO A 403 6.47 11.92 6.38
C PRO A 403 7.87 12.28 5.92
N ALA A 404 8.75 12.64 6.86
CA ALA A 404 10.17 12.73 6.58
C ALA A 404 10.78 11.32 6.68
N PRO A 405 11.61 10.88 5.71
CA PRO A 405 12.29 9.60 5.82
C PRO A 405 13.25 9.62 7.02
N THR A 406 13.32 8.50 7.74
CA THR A 406 14.31 8.32 8.80
C THR A 406 15.70 8.03 8.23
N ALA A 407 16.72 8.02 9.08
CA ALA A 407 18.05 7.55 8.68
C ALA A 407 18.03 6.08 8.22
N ALA A 408 17.16 5.24 8.81
CA ALA A 408 16.99 3.85 8.40
C ALA A 408 16.33 3.75 7.03
N ASP A 409 15.26 4.54 6.79
CA ASP A 409 14.61 4.58 5.48
C ASP A 409 15.57 5.07 4.40
N SER A 410 16.30 6.17 4.67
CA SER A 410 17.25 6.74 3.72
C SER A 410 18.41 5.78 3.41
N ALA A 411 18.89 5.02 4.40
CA ALA A 411 19.97 4.06 4.21
C ALA A 411 19.51 2.82 3.43
N ALA A 412 18.28 2.37 3.65
CA ALA A 412 17.66 1.31 2.86
C ALA A 412 17.54 1.76 1.40
N GLU A 413 16.94 2.91 1.16
CA GLU A 413 16.71 3.46 -0.18
C GLU A 413 18.01 3.73 -0.95
N GLU A 414 19.06 4.19 -0.29
CA GLU A 414 20.38 4.33 -0.91
C GLU A 414 20.97 2.99 -1.34
N THR A 415 20.95 1.99 -0.44
CA THR A 415 21.50 0.65 -0.70
C THR A 415 20.76 -0.01 -1.86
N GLU A 416 19.45 0.15 -1.89
CA GLU A 416 18.57 -0.49 -2.84
C GLU A 416 18.58 0.25 -4.20
N ARG A 417 18.70 1.58 -4.23
CA ARG A 417 18.98 2.33 -5.47
C ARG A 417 20.25 1.82 -6.15
N MET A 418 21.33 1.62 -5.41
CA MET A 418 22.57 1.06 -5.98
C MET A 418 22.34 -0.33 -6.57
N ALA A 419 21.58 -1.18 -5.88
CA ALA A 419 21.23 -2.52 -6.37
C ALA A 419 20.33 -2.46 -7.62
N ALA A 420 19.38 -1.52 -7.68
CA ALA A 420 18.52 -1.30 -8.83
C ALA A 420 19.30 -0.75 -10.03
N GLU A 421 20.23 0.18 -9.82
CA GLU A 421 21.13 0.67 -10.87
C GLU A 421 21.98 -0.48 -11.45
N GLU A 422 22.55 -1.32 -10.60
CA GLU A 422 23.26 -2.53 -11.03
C GLU A 422 22.32 -3.46 -11.81
N TRP A 423 21.11 -3.71 -11.30
CA TRP A 423 20.10 -4.56 -11.93
C TRP A 423 19.70 -4.07 -13.32
N LEU A 424 19.47 -2.77 -13.48
CA LEU A 424 19.12 -2.14 -14.74
C LEU A 424 20.31 -2.10 -15.71
N ALA A 425 21.53 -2.00 -15.18
CA ALA A 425 22.76 -2.02 -15.95
C ALA A 425 23.12 -3.42 -16.47
N VAL A 426 22.54 -4.50 -15.91
CA VAL A 426 22.58 -5.84 -16.51
C VAL A 426 21.76 -5.83 -17.80
N GLN A 427 22.35 -5.26 -18.85
CA GLN A 427 21.89 -5.45 -20.21
C GLN A 427 22.07 -6.93 -20.53
N GLN A 428 20.97 -7.68 -20.52
CA GLN A 428 20.91 -8.88 -21.32
C GLN A 428 21.10 -8.41 -22.76
N GLU A 429 22.29 -8.64 -23.33
CA GLU A 429 22.45 -8.62 -24.78
C GLU A 429 21.26 -9.38 -25.35
N CYS A 430 20.54 -8.78 -26.30
CA CYS A 430 19.49 -9.45 -27.07
C CYS A 430 20.12 -10.61 -27.85
N THR A 431 20.38 -11.73 -27.16
CA THR A 431 20.94 -12.97 -27.70
C THR A 431 19.87 -13.76 -28.44
N ARG A 432 18.58 -13.42 -28.26
CA ARG A 432 17.50 -13.86 -29.14
C ARG A 432 17.48 -12.99 -30.39
N ILE A 433 18.38 -13.31 -31.30
CA ILE A 433 18.25 -12.95 -32.71
C ILE A 433 17.07 -13.78 -33.25
N PRO A 434 15.93 -13.19 -33.66
CA PRO A 434 14.83 -13.95 -34.22
C PRO A 434 15.29 -14.77 -35.44
N ASP A 435 14.71 -15.94 -35.68
CA ASP A 435 15.10 -16.82 -36.80
C ASP A 435 15.12 -16.13 -38.17
N TRP A 436 14.34 -15.06 -38.34
CA TRP A 436 14.25 -14.26 -39.55
C TRP A 436 15.29 -13.13 -39.67
N HIS A 437 16.10 -12.88 -38.63
CA HIS A 437 17.08 -11.80 -38.62
C HIS A 437 18.22 -12.09 -39.62
N PRO A 438 18.70 -11.09 -40.39
CA PRO A 438 19.65 -11.30 -41.48
C PRO A 438 20.97 -11.97 -41.06
N SER A 439 21.42 -11.75 -39.82
CA SER A 439 22.65 -12.36 -39.28
C SER A 439 22.58 -13.89 -39.09
N ASN A 440 21.38 -14.50 -39.17
CA ASN A 440 21.21 -15.95 -39.13
C ASN A 440 21.24 -16.59 -40.53
N GLN A 441 21.41 -15.81 -41.61
CA GLN A 441 21.37 -16.30 -42.99
C GLN A 441 22.76 -16.58 -43.61
N ASP A 442 23.86 -16.33 -42.89
CA ASP A 442 25.21 -16.40 -43.46
C ASP A 442 25.91 -17.78 -43.38
N GLU A 443 25.27 -18.83 -42.83
CA GLU A 443 25.90 -20.17 -42.72
C GLU A 443 25.45 -21.22 -43.77
N ALA A 444 24.65 -20.85 -44.77
CA ALA A 444 24.17 -21.80 -45.78
C ALA A 444 24.56 -21.43 -47.22
N ILE A 445 25.84 -21.28 -47.51
CA ILE A 445 26.36 -21.36 -48.88
C ILE A 445 27.34 -22.54 -48.96
N PRO A 446 26.95 -23.68 -49.58
CA PRO A 446 27.90 -24.75 -49.85
C PRO A 446 28.93 -24.24 -50.86
N LYS A 447 30.19 -24.12 -50.43
CA LYS A 447 31.33 -24.04 -51.34
C LYS A 447 31.72 -25.47 -51.70
N ASP A 448 31.43 -25.90 -52.92
CA ASP A 448 32.30 -26.88 -53.57
C ASP A 448 32.33 -26.66 -55.09
N PRO A 449 33.48 -26.27 -55.66
CA PRO A 449 33.78 -26.42 -57.07
C PRO A 449 34.50 -27.75 -57.32
N ASP A 450 34.12 -28.41 -58.43
CA ASP A 450 34.79 -29.56 -59.05
C ASP A 450 34.31 -30.98 -58.66
N GLN A 451 33.25 -31.43 -59.36
CA GLN A 451 33.25 -32.78 -59.92
C GLN A 451 32.78 -32.77 -61.38
N VAL A 452 33.75 -32.79 -62.29
CA VAL A 452 33.63 -33.35 -63.65
C VAL A 452 34.60 -34.52 -63.71
N VAL A 453 34.17 -35.74 -64.06
CA VAL A 453 34.82 -36.67 -65.02
C VAL A 453 33.87 -37.86 -65.30
N ASN A 454 33.60 -38.09 -66.59
CA ASN A 454 33.37 -39.32 -67.38
C ASN A 454 33.11 -40.64 -66.60
N VAL A 455 32.10 -41.47 -66.92
CA VAL A 455 31.71 -42.13 -68.18
C VAL A 455 30.22 -42.48 -68.12
#